data_AF-A0A9E4ECY9-F1
#
_entry.id   AF-A0A9E4ECY9-F1
#
_cell.length_a   1.000
_cell.length_b   1.000
_cell.length_c   1.000
_cell.angle_alpha   90.00
_cell.angle_beta   90.00
_cell.angle_gamma   90.00
#
_symmetry.space_group_name_H-M   'P 1'
#
loop_
_entity.id
_entity.type
_entity.pdbx_description
1 polymer ?
#
loop_
_entity_poly.entity_id
_entity_poly.type
_entity_poly.pdbx_seq_one_letter_code
_entity_poly.pdbx_strand_id
1 'polypeptide(L)'
;MFPRRLIYAAISISGAACFVLFGYEFIRSVSSSLFIEAYGAENLPRGMVAVPPSMIVMLYCYGRLLSWLGATRALAITSLFSAILILGCYAALSRGMSFAAAIIYVFREAYIVIVIEQ
;
A
#
# COMPACT_ATOMS: atom_id res chain seq x y z
N MET A 1 3.13 22.87 31.48
CA MET A 1 2.48 23.32 30.23
C MET A 1 3.32 22.85 29.07
N PHE A 2 2.82 21.93 28.24
CA PHE A 2 3.55 21.50 27.05
C PHE A 2 3.80 22.72 26.14
N PRO A 3 5.00 22.89 25.58
CA PRO A 3 5.29 23.97 24.64
C PRO A 3 4.27 23.97 23.50
N ARG A 4 3.66 25.11 23.17
CA ARG A 4 2.68 25.21 22.07
C ARG A 4 3.20 24.60 20.75
N ARG A 5 4.51 24.69 20.50
CA ARG A 5 5.22 24.04 19.39
C ARG A 5 5.07 22.52 19.34
N LEU A 6 5.08 21.84 20.49
CA LEU A 6 4.92 20.38 20.57
C LEU A 6 3.50 19.96 20.22
N ILE A 7 2.50 20.77 20.58
CA ILE A 7 1.09 20.50 20.23
C ILE A 7 0.88 20.62 18.72
N TYR A 8 1.41 21.68 18.09
CA TYR A 8 1.33 21.82 16.62
C TYR A 8 2.07 20.70 15.89
N ALA A 9 3.25 20.29 16.38
CA ALA A 9 3.99 19.17 15.80
C ALA A 9 3.24 17.83 15.96
N ALA A 10 2.64 17.59 17.12
CA ALA A 10 1.84 16.38 17.36
C ALA A 10 0.60 16.34 16.44
N ILE A 11 -0.08 17.48 16.25
CA ILE A 11 -1.23 17.56 15.33
C ILE A 11 -0.79 17.32 13.89
N SER A 12 0.34 17.88 13.45
CA SER A 12 0.81 17.69 12.07
C SER A 12 1.24 16.24 11.80
N ILE A 13 1.91 15.58 12.74
CA ILE A 13 2.31 14.17 12.61
C ILE A 13 1.07 13.27 12.63
N SER A 14 0.15 13.47 13.57
CA SER A 14 -1.09 12.70 13.64
C SER A 14 -1.97 12.91 12.39
N GLY A 15 -2.02 14.13 11.85
CA GLY A 15 -2.72 14.42 10.60
C GLY A 15 -2.10 13.69 9.40
N ALA A 16 -0.78 13.66 9.31
CA ALA A 16 -0.07 12.91 8.27
C ALA A 16 -0.33 11.40 8.39
N ALA A 17 -0.21 10.84 9.59
CA ALA A 17 -0.49 9.42 9.85
C ALA A 17 -1.95 9.06 9.51
N CYS A 18 -2.90 9.92 9.86
CA CYS A 18 -4.31 9.73 9.52
C CYS A 18 -4.51 9.67 7.99
N PHE A 19 -3.91 10.59 7.23
CA PHE A 19 -4.01 10.59 5.77
C PHE A 19 -3.43 9.33 5.12
N VAL A 20 -2.28 8.84 5.61
CA VAL A 20 -1.63 7.65 5.07
C VAL A 20 -2.46 6.39 5.36
N LEU A 21 -2.95 6.23 6.61
CA LEU A 21 -3.80 5.10 6.99
C LEU A 21 -5.16 5.12 6.29
N PHE A 22 -5.74 6.31 6.10
CA PHE A 22 -7.01 6.47 5.39
C PHE A 22 -6.86 6.10 3.92
N GLY A 23 -5.76 6.49 3.26
CA GLY A 23 -5.44 6.08 1.90
C GLY A 23 -5.29 4.57 1.74
N TYR A 24 -4.69 3.90 2.73
CA TYR A 24 -4.60 2.44 2.75
C TYR A 24 -6.00 1.78 2.77
N GLU A 25 -6.90 2.22 3.64
CA GLU A 25 -8.24 1.60 3.75
C GLU A 25 -9.06 1.75 2.46
N PHE A 26 -8.89 2.84 1.71
CA PHE A 26 -9.48 2.97 0.38
C PHE A 26 -8.98 1.91 -0.60
N ILE A 27 -7.66 1.73 -0.70
CA ILE A 27 -7.06 0.72 -1.59
C ILE A 27 -7.51 -0.68 -1.16
N ARG A 28 -7.55 -0.94 0.14
CA ARG A 28 -7.98 -2.21 0.70
C ARG A 28 -9.43 -2.55 0.32
N SER A 29 -10.35 -1.58 0.48
CA SER A 29 -11.75 -1.76 0.14
C SER A 29 -11.95 -1.98 -1.37
N VAL A 30 -11.36 -1.11 -2.19
CA VAL A 30 -11.50 -1.18 -3.66
C VAL A 30 -10.89 -2.46 -4.22
N SER A 31 -9.72 -2.88 -3.74
CA SER A 31 -9.03 -4.09 -4.23
C SER A 31 -9.80 -5.38 -3.99
N SER A 32 -10.50 -5.52 -2.85
CA SER A 32 -11.39 -6.68 -2.60
C SER A 32 -12.50 -6.74 -3.64
N SER A 33 -13.19 -5.61 -3.86
CA SER A 33 -14.30 -5.54 -4.81
C SER A 33 -13.84 -5.83 -6.23
N LEU A 34 -12.73 -5.24 -6.66
CA LEU A 34 -12.13 -5.46 -7.98
C LEU A 34 -11.72 -6.92 -8.20
N PHE A 35 -11.14 -7.56 -7.19
CA PHE A 35 -10.72 -8.95 -7.28
C PHE A 35 -11.91 -9.90 -7.40
N ILE A 36 -12.98 -9.65 -6.63
CA ILE A 36 -14.22 -10.43 -6.69
C ILE A 36 -14.90 -10.25 -8.05
N GLU A 37 -14.93 -9.03 -8.59
CA GLU A 37 -15.50 -8.73 -9.90
C GLU A 37 -14.71 -9.40 -11.05
N ALA A 38 -13.38 -9.42 -10.96
CA ALA A 38 -12.51 -9.93 -12.02
C ALA A 38 -12.25 -11.44 -11.99
N TYR A 39 -12.14 -12.04 -10.81
CA TYR A 39 -11.77 -13.46 -10.62
C TYR A 39 -12.84 -14.29 -9.90
N GLY A 40 -13.90 -13.67 -9.40
CA GLY A 40 -14.94 -14.34 -8.62
C GLY A 40 -14.49 -14.64 -7.18
N ALA A 41 -15.46 -14.63 -6.25
CA ALA A 41 -15.22 -14.90 -4.84
C ALA A 41 -14.61 -16.30 -4.57
N GLU A 42 -14.82 -17.26 -5.47
CA GLU A 42 -14.30 -18.63 -5.36
C GLU A 42 -12.77 -18.69 -5.46
N ASN A 43 -12.13 -17.73 -6.13
CA ASN A 43 -10.68 -17.67 -6.28
C ASN A 43 -9.97 -16.83 -5.20
N LEU A 44 -10.70 -16.26 -4.22
CA LEU A 44 -10.12 -15.55 -3.07
C LEU A 44 -9.02 -16.37 -2.34
N PRO A 45 -9.21 -17.68 -2.07
CA PRO A 45 -8.18 -18.48 -1.40
C PRO A 45 -6.87 -18.57 -2.20
N ARG A 46 -6.95 -18.59 -3.54
CA ARG A 46 -5.77 -18.62 -4.41
C ARG A 46 -4.99 -17.31 -4.34
N GLY A 47 -5.70 -16.18 -4.30
CA GLY A 47 -5.10 -14.87 -4.06
C GLY A 47 -4.39 -14.80 -2.70
N MET A 48 -5.02 -15.31 -1.65
CA MET A 48 -4.45 -15.34 -0.30
C MET A 48 -3.18 -16.19 -0.19
N VAL A 49 -3.03 -17.26 -0.96
CA VAL A 49 -1.80 -18.08 -0.97
C VAL A 49 -0.61 -17.30 -1.55
N ALA A 50 -0.86 -16.40 -2.50
CA ALA A 50 0.20 -15.55 -3.09
C ALA A 50 0.64 -14.40 -2.18
N VAL A 51 -0.15 -14.06 -1.15
CA VAL A 51 0.15 -12.97 -0.21
C VAL A 51 1.45 -13.22 0.58
N PRO A 52 1.60 -14.30 1.37
CA PRO A 52 2.80 -14.52 2.18
C PRO A 52 4.13 -14.46 1.40
N PRO A 53 4.31 -15.13 0.24
CA PRO A 53 5.56 -15.02 -0.52
C PRO A 53 5.78 -13.61 -1.05
N SER A 54 4.73 -12.91 -1.50
CA SER A 54 4.87 -11.53 -1.96
C SER A 54 5.29 -10.57 -0.85
N MET A 55 4.77 -10.76 0.37
CA MET A 55 5.14 -9.97 1.54
C MET A 55 6.61 -10.14 1.90
N ILE A 56 7.13 -11.37 1.89
CA ILE A 56 8.55 -11.63 2.15
C ILE A 56 9.44 -10.90 1.14
N VAL A 57 9.10 -11.00 -0.15
CA VAL A 57 9.85 -10.34 -1.22
C VAL A 57 9.79 -8.81 -1.08
N MET A 58 8.61 -8.24 -0.84
CA MET A 58 8.46 -6.80 -0.69
C MET A 58 9.15 -6.26 0.56
N LEU A 59 9.03 -6.95 1.70
CA LEU A 59 9.68 -6.55 2.94
C LEU A 59 11.20 -6.59 2.80
N TYR A 60 11.75 -7.62 2.14
CA TYR A 60 13.17 -7.70 1.85
C TYR A 60 13.65 -6.55 0.95
N CYS A 61 12.92 -6.29 -0.14
CA CYS A 61 13.21 -5.16 -1.03
C CYS A 61 13.14 -3.82 -0.28
N TYR A 62 12.11 -3.63 0.54
CA TYR A 62 11.91 -2.41 1.33
C TYR A 62 13.01 -2.21 2.37
N GLY A 63 13.35 -3.24 3.16
CA GLY A 63 14.43 -3.17 4.15
C GLY A 63 15.78 -2.84 3.52
N ARG A 64 16.05 -3.38 2.32
CA ARG A 64 17.25 -3.03 1.54
C ARG A 64 17.24 -1.57 1.06
N LEU A 65 16.08 -1.08 0.60
CA LEU A 65 15.89 0.31 0.17
C LEU A 65 16.05 1.29 1.33
N LEU A 66 15.51 0.93 2.51
CA LEU A 66 15.60 1.70 3.74
C LEU A 66 17.06 1.86 4.20
N SER A 67 17.82 0.76 4.15
CA SER A 67 19.24 0.73 4.53
C SER A 67 20.12 1.57 3.60
N TRP A 68 19.72 1.75 2.33
CA TRP A 68 20.48 2.55 1.36
C TRP A 68 20.07 4.02 1.28
N LEU A 69 18.79 4.37 1.42
CA LEU A 69 18.29 5.72 1.13
C LEU A 69 17.82 6.52 2.35
N GLY A 70 17.67 5.88 3.52
CA GLY A 70 17.14 6.51 4.73
C GLY A 70 15.62 6.70 4.73
N ALA A 71 15.02 6.77 5.92
CA ALA A 71 13.56 6.72 6.13
C ALA A 71 12.77 7.76 5.31
N THR A 72 13.26 9.00 5.23
CA THR A 72 12.53 10.10 4.58
C THR A 72 12.44 9.93 3.05
N ARG A 73 13.49 9.39 2.42
CA ARG A 73 13.48 9.15 0.96
C ARG A 73 12.73 7.86 0.62
N ALA A 74 12.78 6.86 1.50
CA ALA A 74 12.01 5.64 1.35
C ALA A 74 10.49 5.96 1.30
N LEU A 75 9.99 6.85 2.18
CA LEU A 75 8.60 7.35 2.14
C LEU A 75 8.20 7.95 0.79
N ALA A 76 9.03 8.84 0.27
CA ALA A 76 8.72 9.52 -0.98
C ALA A 76 8.68 8.52 -2.15
N ILE A 77 9.62 7.57 -2.17
CA ILE A 77 9.70 6.55 -3.20
C ILE A 77 8.53 5.55 -3.09
N THR A 78 8.17 5.09 -1.90
CA THR A 78 7.03 4.17 -1.73
C THR A 78 5.70 4.85 -2.06
N SER A 79 5.55 6.13 -1.72
CA SER A 79 4.37 6.93 -2.09
C SER A 79 4.28 7.12 -3.61
N LEU A 80 5.38 7.48 -4.27
CA LEU A 80 5.44 7.65 -5.72
C LEU A 80 5.19 6.31 -6.43
N PHE A 81 5.81 5.24 -5.96
CA PHE A 81 5.61 3.89 -6.47
C PHE A 81 4.15 3.47 -6.36
N SER A 82 3.51 3.73 -5.22
CA SER A 82 2.09 3.42 -5.01
C SER A 82 1.18 4.23 -5.95
N ALA A 83 1.47 5.52 -6.16
CA ALA A 83 0.74 6.35 -7.12
C ALA A 83 0.86 5.81 -8.56
N ILE A 84 2.07 5.43 -8.98
CA ILE A 84 2.32 4.84 -10.31
C ILE A 84 1.61 3.49 -10.43
N LEU A 85 1.64 2.66 -9.39
CA LEU A 85 1.03 1.34 -9.41
C LEU A 85 -0.50 1.44 -9.51
N ILE A 86 -1.12 2.35 -8.76
CA ILE A 86 -2.57 2.63 -8.83
C ILE A 86 -2.96 3.14 -10.22
N LEU A 87 -2.22 4.10 -10.78
CA LEU A 87 -2.49 4.63 -12.12
C LEU A 87 -2.29 3.56 -13.21
N GLY A 88 -1.24 2.76 -13.09
CA GLY A 88 -0.95 1.65 -14.00
C GLY A 88 -2.05 0.59 -13.96
N CYS A 89 -2.54 0.27 -12.77
CA CYS A 89 -3.66 -0.65 -12.63
C CYS A 89 -4.95 -0.05 -13.17
N TYR A 90 -5.26 1.22 -12.90
CA TYR A 90 -6.41 1.90 -13.50
C TYR A 90 -6.40 1.82 -15.04
N ALA A 91 -5.24 2.06 -15.66
CA ALA A 91 -5.06 1.94 -17.11
C ALA A 91 -5.14 0.49 -17.63
N ALA A 92 -4.74 -0.49 -16.83
CA ALA A 92 -4.85 -1.91 -17.19
C ALA A 92 -6.29 -2.44 -17.05
N LEU A 93 -7.01 -2.00 -16.02
CA LEU A 93 -8.43 -2.31 -15.81
C LEU A 93 -9.31 -1.67 -16.87
N SER A 94 -9.01 -0.44 -17.32
CA SER A 94 -9.74 0.17 -18.44
C SER A 94 -9.53 -0.56 -19.77
N ARG A 95 -8.51 -1.41 -19.88
CA ARG A 95 -8.24 -2.31 -21.01
C ARG A 95 -8.77 -3.74 -20.79
N GLY A 96 -9.49 -4.00 -19.70
CA GLY A 96 -10.07 -5.31 -19.39
C GLY A 96 -9.08 -6.34 -18.88
N MET A 97 -7.88 -5.94 -18.44
CA MET A 97 -6.88 -6.87 -17.92
C MET A 97 -7.17 -7.25 -16.46
N SER A 98 -7.85 -8.37 -16.26
CA SER A 98 -8.21 -8.94 -14.95
C SER A 98 -6.99 -9.09 -14.03
N PHE A 99 -5.81 -9.37 -14.60
CA PHE A 99 -4.55 -9.59 -13.87
C PHE A 99 -4.14 -8.40 -12.97
N ALA A 100 -4.50 -7.17 -13.32
CA ALA A 100 -4.20 -5.99 -12.51
C ALA A 100 -4.92 -6.02 -11.15
N ALA A 101 -6.11 -6.62 -11.08
CA ALA A 101 -6.85 -6.77 -9.83
C ALA A 101 -6.14 -7.71 -8.85
N ALA A 102 -5.53 -8.80 -9.35
CA ALA A 102 -4.74 -9.72 -8.53
C ALA A 102 -3.46 -9.05 -7.99
N ILE A 103 -2.78 -8.24 -8.81
CA ILE A 103 -1.59 -7.49 -8.38
C ILE A 103 -1.93 -6.50 -7.27
N ILE A 104 -2.99 -5.68 -7.43
CA ILE A 104 -3.39 -4.72 -6.38
C ILE A 104 -3.79 -5.46 -5.10
N TYR A 105 -4.53 -6.58 -5.23
CA TYR A 105 -4.97 -7.36 -4.08
C TYR A 105 -3.78 -7.86 -3.25
N VAL A 106 -2.74 -8.35 -3.90
CA VAL A 106 -1.52 -8.80 -3.21
C VAL A 106 -0.71 -7.62 -2.68
N PHE A 107 -0.61 -6.55 -3.47
CA PHE A 107 0.12 -5.34 -3.11
C PHE A 107 -0.42 -4.66 -1.84
N ARG A 108 -1.73 -4.64 -1.65
CA ARG A 108 -2.35 -3.98 -0.48
C ARG A 108 -1.84 -4.56 0.86
N GLU A 109 -1.60 -5.87 0.92
CA GLU A 109 -1.20 -6.57 2.15
C GLU A 109 0.25 -6.22 2.50
N ALA A 110 1.11 -6.07 1.48
CA ALA A 110 2.46 -5.57 1.68
C ALA A 110 2.50 -4.07 2.03
N TYR A 111 1.59 -3.27 1.45
CA TYR A 111 1.53 -1.84 1.66
C TYR A 111 1.24 -1.46 3.12
N ILE A 112 0.30 -2.14 3.80
CA ILE A 112 0.02 -1.84 5.22
C ILE A 112 1.23 -2.08 6.12
N VAL A 113 1.99 -3.15 5.90
CA VAL A 113 3.17 -3.44 6.73
C VAL A 113 4.23 -2.38 6.52
N ILE A 114 4.47 -1.97 5.28
CA ILE A 114 5.41 -0.87 4.98
C ILE A 114 4.94 0.43 5.60
N VAL A 115 3.64 0.73 5.60
CA VAL A 115 3.07 1.95 6.20
C VAL A 115 3.15 1.95 7.73
N ILE A 116 2.96 0.80 8.38
CA ILE A 116 3.02 0.69 9.85
C ILE A 116 4.47 0.70 10.36
N GLU A 117 5.42 0.21 9.56
CA GLU A 117 6.86 0.21 9.91
C GLU A 117 7.47 1.64 9.92
N GLN A 118 6.76 2.62 9.34
CA GLN A 118 7.19 4.03 9.17
C GLN A 118 6.94 4.87 10.43
#